data_AF-A0A1W1VRZ7-F1
#
_entry.id   AF-A0A1W1VRZ7-F1
#
_cell.length_a   1.000
_cell.length_b   1.000
_cell.length_c   1.000
_cell.angle_alpha   90.00
_cell.angle_beta   90.00
_cell.angle_gamma   90.00
#
_symmetry.space_group_name_H-M   'P 1'
#
loop_
_entity.id
_entity.type
_entity.pdbx_description
1 polymer ?
#
loop_
_entity_poly.entity_id
_entity_poly.type
_entity_poly.pdbx_seq_one_letter_code
_entity_poly.pdbx_strand_id
1 'polypeptide(L)'
;MGQPVVWLSEASALSGPGGLCILCPMPHVIVSPCIGVKDQACTEVCPVECIYDGGDQFVIHPDECIDCGACVPACPVSAIFPEEDVPGGEEEFIVKNRAHFGL
;
A
#
# COMPACT_ATOMS: atom_id res chain seq x y z
N MET A 1 -15.82 29.85 -29.54
CA MET A 1 -16.38 28.69 -30.26
C MET A 1 -15.20 27.86 -30.74
N GLY A 2 -14.48 27.11 -29.91
CA GLY A 2 -14.92 26.34 -28.75
C GLY A 2 -14.83 24.82 -29.00
N GLN A 3 -13.93 24.38 -29.88
CA GLN A 3 -13.45 23.00 -29.99
C GLN A 3 -11.96 23.09 -30.33
N PRO A 4 -11.10 22.35 -29.62
CA PRO A 4 -10.76 21.05 -30.18
C PRO A 4 -10.74 19.93 -29.14
N VAL A 5 -11.37 18.84 -29.54
CA VAL A 5 -11.20 17.49 -29.05
C VAL A 5 -9.73 17.07 -29.21
N VAL A 6 -8.94 17.23 -28.16
CA VAL A 6 -7.67 16.52 -27.96
C VAL A 6 -7.71 15.79 -26.62
N TRP A 7 -8.75 14.97 -26.47
CA TRP A 7 -8.68 13.74 -25.68
C TRP A 7 -7.72 12.80 -26.42
N LEU A 8 -6.66 12.30 -25.78
CA LEU A 8 -5.68 11.30 -26.27
C LEU A 8 -4.35 11.82 -26.88
N SER A 9 -3.58 12.66 -26.17
CA SER A 9 -2.14 12.79 -26.51
C SER A 9 -1.14 12.86 -25.35
N GLU A 10 -1.56 12.75 -24.08
CA GLU A 10 -0.63 12.52 -22.96
C GLU A 10 -1.03 11.28 -22.13
N ALA A 11 -1.55 10.27 -22.82
CA ALA A 11 -1.71 8.90 -22.31
C ALA A 11 -0.52 8.00 -22.73
N SER A 12 0.68 8.59 -22.80
CA SER A 12 1.88 7.93 -23.35
C SER A 12 3.01 7.73 -22.34
N ALA A 13 2.69 7.70 -21.04
CA ALA A 13 3.61 7.19 -20.02
C ALA A 13 3.28 5.74 -19.60
N LEU A 14 2.43 5.02 -20.35
CA LEU A 14 2.21 3.59 -20.17
C LEU A 14 3.40 2.77 -20.74
N SER A 15 4.58 2.82 -20.13
CA SER A 15 5.64 1.80 -20.27
C SER A 15 6.94 2.22 -19.57
N GLY A 16 7.02 2.05 -18.24
CA GLY A 16 8.30 1.79 -17.58
C GLY A 16 8.73 0.33 -17.86
N PRO A 17 10.03 0.02 -17.99
CA PRO A 17 10.52 -1.34 -18.18
C PRO A 17 10.30 -2.14 -16.89
N GLY A 18 9.12 -2.74 -16.75
CA GLY A 18 8.71 -3.46 -15.54
C GLY A 18 7.21 -3.58 -15.29
N GLY A 19 6.33 -2.95 -16.11
CA GLY A 19 4.89 -3.25 -16.07
C GLY A 19 4.16 -2.88 -14.77
N LEU A 20 4.68 -1.91 -13.99
CA LEU A 20 3.97 -1.37 -12.83
C LEU A 20 3.15 -0.15 -13.26
N CYS A 21 1.83 -0.21 -13.07
CA CYS A 21 0.88 0.84 -13.41
C CYS A 21 1.24 2.17 -12.72
N ILE A 22 1.38 3.26 -13.49
CA ILE A 22 1.62 4.64 -12.99
C ILE A 22 0.44 5.24 -12.20
N LEU A 23 -0.65 4.48 -12.08
CA LEU A 23 -1.81 4.78 -11.23
C LEU A 23 -1.89 3.84 -10.02
N CYS A 24 -0.89 2.99 -9.78
CA CYS A 24 -0.86 2.12 -8.62
C CYS A 24 -0.60 2.99 -7.38
N PRO A 25 -1.54 3.08 -6.43
CA PRO A 25 -1.28 3.76 -5.18
C PRO A 25 -0.06 3.11 -4.51
N MET A 26 0.83 3.91 -3.94
CA MET A 26 1.95 3.36 -3.18
C MET A 26 1.38 2.79 -1.88
N PRO A 27 1.36 1.47 -1.72
CA PRO A 27 0.65 0.91 -0.60
C PRO A 27 1.48 1.08 0.66
N HIS A 28 0.78 1.23 1.76
CA HIS A 28 1.40 1.10 3.07
C HIS A 28 1.67 -0.39 3.35
N VAL A 29 2.78 -0.66 4.01
CA VAL A 29 3.30 -2.01 4.29
C VAL A 29 3.48 -2.14 5.80
N ILE A 30 2.95 -3.23 6.34
CA ILE A 30 3.12 -3.61 7.75
C ILE A 30 4.36 -4.50 7.86
N VAL A 31 5.29 -4.08 8.73
CA VAL A 31 6.59 -4.73 8.92
C VAL A 31 6.64 -5.55 10.24
N SER A 32 7.83 -6.06 10.59
CA SER A 32 8.07 -6.97 11.73
C SER A 32 7.49 -6.56 13.10
N PRO A 33 7.47 -5.27 13.52
CA PRO A 33 7.02 -4.87 14.85
C PRO A 33 5.53 -5.16 15.11
N CYS A 34 4.74 -5.46 14.08
CA CYS A 34 3.34 -5.86 14.24
C CYS A 34 3.18 -7.32 14.72
N ILE A 35 4.18 -8.18 14.50
CA ILE A 35 4.11 -9.60 14.81
C ILE A 35 3.90 -9.81 16.31
N GLY A 36 2.82 -10.48 16.68
CA GLY A 36 2.46 -10.79 18.08
C GLY A 36 1.79 -9.66 18.88
N VAL A 37 1.76 -8.42 18.37
CA VAL A 37 1.04 -7.31 19.01
C VAL A 37 -0.42 -7.28 18.56
N LYS A 38 -0.67 -7.37 17.24
CA LYS A 38 -2.02 -7.43 16.63
C LYS A 38 -3.04 -6.46 17.25
N ASP A 39 -2.65 -5.20 17.43
CA ASP A 39 -3.44 -4.16 18.14
C ASP A 39 -4.76 -3.74 17.48
N GLN A 40 -4.92 -3.98 16.16
CA GLN A 40 -6.12 -3.65 15.37
C GLN A 40 -6.50 -2.16 15.23
N ALA A 41 -5.88 -1.21 15.95
CA ALA A 41 -6.21 0.22 15.82
C ALA A 41 -6.07 0.75 14.39
N CYS A 42 -5.15 0.21 13.59
CA CYS A 42 -5.00 0.57 12.18
C CYS A 42 -6.24 0.25 11.31
N THR A 43 -7.02 -0.78 11.68
CA THR A 43 -8.21 -1.21 10.95
C THR A 43 -9.36 -0.22 11.16
N GLU A 44 -9.50 0.33 12.36
CA GLU A 44 -10.59 1.25 12.72
C GLU A 44 -10.47 2.62 12.04
N VAL A 45 -9.24 3.00 11.68
CA VAL A 45 -8.94 4.29 11.01
C VAL A 45 -8.89 4.16 9.48
N CYS A 46 -8.90 2.95 8.93
CA CYS A 46 -8.76 2.73 7.50
C CYS A 46 -10.10 3.03 6.78
N PRO A 47 -10.18 4.05 5.91
CA PRO A 47 -11.45 4.44 5.28
C PRO A 47 -11.95 3.44 4.23
N VAL A 48 -11.08 2.55 3.75
CA VAL A 48 -11.35 1.54 2.72
C VAL A 48 -11.24 0.12 3.28
N GLU A 49 -11.02 -0.03 4.58
CA GLU A 49 -10.93 -1.33 5.28
C GLU A 49 -9.96 -2.33 4.60
N CYS A 50 -8.86 -1.86 4.03
CA CYS A 50 -7.91 -2.67 3.25
C CYS A 50 -6.88 -3.44 4.10
N ILE A 51 -7.19 -3.72 5.37
CA ILE A 51 -6.26 -4.34 6.34
C ILE A 51 -6.83 -5.69 6.76
N TYR A 52 -6.07 -6.75 6.49
CA TYR A 52 -6.49 -8.13 6.69
C TYR A 52 -5.61 -8.86 7.70
N ASP A 53 -6.17 -9.92 8.27
CA ASP A 53 -5.48 -10.85 9.16
C ASP A 53 -4.57 -11.80 8.37
N GLY A 54 -3.26 -11.61 8.47
CA GLY A 54 -2.24 -12.46 7.84
C GLY A 54 -1.76 -13.60 8.72
N GLY A 55 -2.48 -13.94 9.79
CA GLY A 55 -2.06 -14.91 10.82
C GLY A 55 -1.14 -14.29 11.87
N ASP A 56 0.16 -14.17 11.58
CA ASP A 56 1.17 -13.71 12.54
C ASP A 56 1.16 -12.19 12.76
N GLN A 57 0.71 -11.44 11.76
CA GLN A 57 0.61 -9.97 11.73
C GLN A 57 -0.59 -9.55 10.87
N PHE A 58 -0.94 -8.26 10.90
CA PHE A 58 -1.84 -7.68 9.91
C PHE A 58 -1.10 -7.43 8.60
N VAL A 59 -1.82 -7.51 7.49
CA VAL A 59 -1.32 -7.29 6.13
C VAL A 59 -2.22 -6.30 5.42
N ILE A 60 -1.62 -5.36 4.67
CA ILE A 60 -2.36 -4.35 3.89
C ILE A 60 -2.47 -4.83 2.45
N HIS A 61 -3.66 -4.75 1.88
CA HIS A 61 -3.86 -5.08 0.46
C HIS A 61 -3.33 -3.95 -0.43
N PRO A 62 -2.35 -4.22 -1.30
CA PRO A 62 -1.66 -3.18 -2.04
C PRO A 62 -2.56 -2.50 -3.10
N ASP A 63 -3.44 -3.24 -3.77
CA ASP A 63 -4.37 -2.64 -4.76
C ASP A 63 -5.55 -1.88 -4.16
N GLU A 64 -5.94 -2.17 -2.91
CA GLU A 64 -7.06 -1.49 -2.25
C GLU A 64 -6.59 -0.28 -1.41
N CYS A 65 -5.33 -0.27 -1.01
CA CYS A 65 -4.75 0.82 -0.25
C CYS A 65 -4.72 2.09 -1.09
N ILE A 66 -5.36 3.17 -0.63
CA ILE A 66 -5.40 4.46 -1.32
C ILE A 66 -4.32 5.46 -0.84
N ASP A 67 -3.28 4.98 -0.14
CA ASP A 67 -2.19 5.79 0.38
C ASP A 67 -2.63 6.98 1.27
N CYS A 68 -3.69 6.80 2.07
CA CYS A 68 -4.24 7.90 2.89
C CYS A 68 -3.38 8.26 4.13
N GLY A 69 -2.42 7.41 4.52
CA GLY A 69 -1.53 7.64 5.66
C GLY A 69 -2.18 7.61 7.06
N ALA A 70 -3.50 7.41 7.17
CA ALA A 70 -4.23 7.45 8.45
C ALA A 70 -3.80 6.36 9.44
N CYS A 71 -3.30 5.23 8.94
CA CYS A 71 -2.89 4.08 9.74
C CYS A 71 -1.52 4.28 10.43
N VAL A 72 -0.63 5.11 9.89
CA VAL A 72 0.73 5.35 10.41
C VAL A 72 0.72 5.89 11.85
N PRO A 73 0.02 7.00 12.17
CA PRO A 73 -0.01 7.53 13.54
C PRO A 73 -0.91 6.71 14.47
N ALA A 74 -1.78 5.85 13.92
CA ALA A 74 -2.66 5.00 14.72
C ALA A 74 -1.94 3.77 15.29
N CYS A 75 -0.84 3.33 14.65
CA CYS A 75 -0.11 2.17 15.10
C CYS A 75 0.75 2.49 16.34
N PRO A 76 0.52 1.86 17.51
CA PRO A 76 1.25 2.18 18.75
C PRO A 76 2.73 1.77 18.71
N VAL A 77 3.09 0.84 17.83
CA VAL A 77 4.46 0.33 17.63
C VAL A 77 5.11 0.88 16.35
N SER A 78 4.44 1.80 15.66
CA SER A 78 4.92 2.39 14.40
C SER A 78 5.40 1.34 13.40
N ALA A 79 4.62 0.29 13.19
CA ALA A 79 4.96 -0.83 12.30
C ALA A 79 4.52 -0.64 10.84
N ILE A 80 3.99 0.54 10.49
CA ILE A 80 3.39 0.79 9.18
C ILE A 80 4.20 1.88 8.49
N PHE A 81 4.75 1.56 7.33
CA PHE A 81 5.51 2.49 6.50
C PHE A 81 4.98 2.45 5.07
N PRO A 82 5.04 3.56 4.32
CA PRO A 82 4.85 3.49 2.88
C PRO A 82 5.95 2.63 2.26
N GLU A 83 5.65 1.93 1.17
CA GLU A 83 6.57 1.00 0.50
C GLU A 83 7.96 1.62 0.20
N GLU A 84 8.01 2.93 -0.07
CA GLU A 84 9.25 3.68 -0.34
C GLU A 84 10.10 4.02 0.90
N ASP A 85 9.48 4.11 2.08
CA ASP A 85 10.15 4.48 3.35
C ASP A 85 10.40 3.26 4.24
N VAL A 86 10.20 2.04 3.73
CA VAL A 86 10.50 0.83 4.49
C VAL A 86 12.01 0.81 4.80
N PRO A 87 12.40 0.69 6.08
CA PRO A 87 13.80 0.66 6.45
C PRO A 87 14.50 -0.57 5.88
N GLY A 88 15.77 -0.41 5.52
CA GLY A 88 16.58 -1.49 4.95
C GLY A 88 16.62 -2.70 5.86
N GLY A 89 16.18 -3.85 5.34
CA GLY A 89 16.01 -5.10 6.09
C GLY A 89 14.56 -5.54 6.32
N GLU A 90 13.57 -4.70 5.99
CA GLU A 90 12.14 -5.06 6.08
C GLU A 90 11.44 -5.10 4.71
N GLU A 91 12.19 -4.97 3.61
CA GLU A 91 11.69 -5.05 2.23
C GLU A 91 11.02 -6.40 1.92
N GLU A 92 11.40 -7.46 2.64
CA GLU A 92 10.75 -8.78 2.52
C GLU A 92 9.25 -8.74 2.88
N PHE A 93 8.83 -7.82 3.74
CA PHE A 93 7.43 -7.64 4.11
C PHE A 93 6.60 -7.04 2.99
N ILE A 94 7.22 -6.28 2.08
CA ILE A 94 6.56 -5.77 0.87
C ILE A 94 6.11 -6.96 0.01
N VAL A 95 7.02 -7.90 -0.21
CA VAL A 95 6.75 -9.11 -1.00
C VAL A 95 5.78 -10.03 -0.26
N LYS A 96 5.95 -10.21 1.05
CA LYS A 96 5.05 -11.05 1.87
C LYS A 96 3.60 -10.55 1.83
N ASN A 97 3.38 -9.24 1.91
CA ASN A 97 2.05 -8.66 1.88
C ASN A 97 1.40 -8.87 0.51
N ARG A 98 2.14 -8.67 -0.59
CA ARG A 98 1.65 -8.97 -1.96
C ARG A 98 1.35 -10.47 -2.16
N ALA A 99 2.30 -11.32 -1.76
CA ALA A 99 2.19 -12.76 -1.88
C ALA A 99 1.02 -13.35 -1.08
N HIS A 100 0.61 -12.70 0.03
CA HIS A 100 -0.56 -13.11 0.80
C HIS A 100 -1.85 -13.05 -0.03
N PHE A 101 -1.95 -12.11 -0.96
CA PHE A 101 -3.10 -11.94 -1.85
C PHE A 101 -2.91 -12.61 -3.23
N GLY A 102 -1.79 -13.30 -3.44
CA GLY A 102 -1.45 -13.95 -4.71
C GLY A 102 -1.03 -12.98 -5.82
N LEU A 103 -0.55 -11.79 -5.43
CA LEU A 103 -0.04 -10.75 -6.31
C LEU A 103 1.48 -10.84 -6.49
#